data_AF-A0A7N2R7E9-F1
#
_entry.id   AF-A0A7N2R7E9-F1
#
_cell.length_a   1.000
_cell.length_b   1.000
_cell.length_c   1.000
_cell.angle_alpha   90.00
_cell.angle_beta   90.00
_cell.angle_gamma   90.00
#
_symmetry.space_group_name_H-M   'P 1'
#
loop_
_entity.id
_entity.type
_entity.pdbx_description
1 polymer ?
#
loop_
_entity_poly.entity_id
_entity_poly.type
_entity_poly.pdbx_seq_one_letter_code
_entity_poly.pdbx_strand_id
1 'polypeptide(L)'
;MAGKEHVVSMEGIFRIEGGVTSSGVTENAQTYSISIESDLEARIDAVIEAGKNLTPSSPPKIQKFIFLLRDHKDFQKLYEPRAVSLGPIHYGSEKYKLGEKYKLMLTSVFVKGSKEMINDLHKKIGKKIKELKECFEKEVIEGYKDEDLIWLLLVDGCAILQYIDCAANNSFEELKIKPDSLAFTQQDLFLLENQLPYRLLNWLMTWSANECKLRESIDTYINNLATVPPPDDQSAIFSWKWLSSLSWRCSQYAENKKEESLQSKAKRQEDPVHLLDLLRTRLLDNHQRRNNSEKSNEKVQTWQSYRNVQELQAAGIHVERTKKKNSCLRDIYFTTPGCLGYLWLPPISVEDSTRPKFLNLIAYEMCLDFQNDFGITSYISFLDSLIDEANDVKMLRKAGILYNCLGSDQHVAELFNEIGTDLVPNSEIYSYVRLQIQKHYKNQLMTCLAQVYHDHFNSPWTFLAFFGALLALALTVVQTWYAVKSTP
;
A
#
# COMPACT_ATOMS: atom_id res chain seq x y z
N MET A 1 -24.54 53.89 28.56
CA MET A 1 -24.09 52.54 28.97
C MET A 1 -25.27 51.58 28.83
N ALA A 2 -25.22 50.70 27.83
CA ALA A 2 -25.82 49.36 27.82
C ALA A 2 -25.62 48.78 26.40
N GLY A 3 -25.28 47.49 26.35
CA GLY A 3 -24.61 46.82 25.24
C GLY A 3 -25.43 46.64 23.95
N LYS A 4 -24.71 46.23 22.91
CA LYS A 4 -25.19 45.29 21.88
C LYS A 4 -24.00 44.60 21.23
N GLU A 5 -24.10 43.27 21.20
CA GLU A 5 -23.23 42.34 20.49
C GLU A 5 -23.26 42.65 18.99
N HIS A 6 -22.09 42.61 18.33
CA HIS A 6 -21.98 42.63 16.89
C HIS A 6 -21.36 41.31 16.41
N VAL A 7 -22.23 40.47 15.86
CA VAL A 7 -21.89 39.41 14.91
C VAL A 7 -21.47 40.09 13.61
N VAL A 8 -20.26 39.82 13.13
CA VAL A 8 -19.78 40.28 11.81
C VAL A 8 -19.85 39.10 10.85
N SER A 9 -20.70 39.25 9.85
CA SER A 9 -20.82 38.38 8.66
C SER A 9 -19.58 38.54 7.78
N MET A 10 -18.98 37.42 7.38
CA MET A 10 -17.88 37.35 6.40
C MET A 10 -18.48 37.13 5.01
N GLU A 11 -18.73 38.21 4.28
CA GLU A 11 -18.98 38.17 2.85
C GLU A 11 -17.86 38.88 2.10
N GLY A 12 -17.28 38.16 1.15
CA GLY A 12 -16.75 38.76 -0.07
C GLY A 12 -15.24 38.79 -0.20
N ILE A 13 -14.66 37.75 -0.82
CA ILE A 13 -13.60 37.90 -1.83
C ILE A 13 -13.71 36.75 -2.85
N PHE A 14 -14.42 36.98 -3.97
CA PHE A 14 -14.10 36.33 -5.25
C PHE A 14 -14.18 37.43 -6.33
N ARG A 15 -13.03 37.80 -6.87
CA ARG A 15 -12.90 38.73 -7.99
C ARG A 15 -12.21 37.95 -9.11
N ILE A 16 -12.95 37.66 -10.18
CA ILE A 16 -12.45 37.04 -11.41
C ILE A 16 -12.20 38.17 -12.40
N GLU A 17 -10.95 38.35 -12.83
CA GLU A 17 -10.62 39.14 -14.01
C GLU A 17 -10.38 38.20 -15.19
N GLY A 18 -11.14 38.43 -16.26
CA GLY A 18 -11.04 37.70 -17.52
C GLY A 18 -9.98 38.29 -18.44
N GLY A 19 -9.26 37.41 -19.12
CA GLY A 19 -8.38 37.74 -20.24
C GLY A 19 -8.44 36.63 -21.29
N VAL A 20 -8.94 36.98 -22.48
CA VAL A 20 -9.02 36.10 -23.66
C VAL A 20 -7.75 36.29 -24.50
N THR A 21 -7.09 35.19 -24.90
CA THR A 21 -6.73 34.91 -26.32
C THR A 21 -6.02 33.55 -26.51
N SER A 22 -6.63 32.73 -27.36
CA SER A 22 -6.03 31.96 -28.48
C SER A 22 -5.25 30.65 -28.25
N SER A 23 -5.89 29.60 -28.80
CA SER A 23 -5.36 28.45 -29.58
C SER A 23 -4.69 27.27 -28.87
N GLY A 24 -5.40 26.13 -28.93
CA GLY A 24 -4.80 24.85 -29.30
C GLY A 24 -5.00 23.69 -28.33
N VAL A 25 -5.87 22.75 -28.73
CA VAL A 25 -6.07 21.38 -28.21
C VAL A 25 -6.93 21.28 -26.93
N THR A 26 -8.21 21.01 -27.14
CA THR A 26 -9.19 20.64 -26.12
C THR A 26 -8.99 19.19 -25.70
N GLU A 27 -8.40 18.96 -24.53
CA GLU A 27 -8.66 17.76 -23.73
C GLU A 27 -9.96 17.96 -22.96
N ASN A 28 -10.84 16.95 -23.02
CA ASN A 28 -12.15 16.96 -22.36
C ASN A 28 -11.99 17.00 -20.84
N ALA A 29 -11.99 18.21 -20.27
CA ALA A 29 -12.32 18.40 -18.87
C ALA A 29 -13.77 17.92 -18.66
N GLN A 30 -13.95 16.91 -17.80
CA GLN A 30 -15.27 16.53 -17.28
C GLN A 30 -15.84 17.71 -16.49
N THR A 31 -16.49 18.62 -17.20
CA THR A 31 -17.37 19.59 -16.59
C THR A 31 -18.64 18.83 -16.28
N TYR A 32 -18.82 18.39 -15.03
CA TYR A 32 -20.16 18.10 -14.52
C TYR A 32 -20.91 19.43 -14.46
N SER A 33 -21.39 19.91 -15.60
CA SER A 33 -22.39 20.96 -15.63
C SER A 33 -23.65 20.33 -15.07
N ILE A 34 -23.88 20.48 -13.77
CA ILE A 34 -25.23 20.33 -13.22
C ILE A 34 -26.04 21.40 -13.94
N SER A 35 -26.82 21.00 -14.95
CA SER A 35 -27.72 21.92 -15.63
C SER A 35 -28.65 22.48 -14.57
N ILE A 36 -28.53 23.78 -14.27
CA ILE A 36 -29.33 24.45 -13.23
C ILE A 36 -30.81 24.55 -13.67
N GLU A 37 -31.15 24.16 -14.90
CA GLU A 37 -32.51 24.10 -15.44
C GLU A 37 -33.16 22.71 -15.31
N SER A 38 -33.13 22.10 -14.12
CA SER A 38 -34.03 20.97 -13.82
C SER A 38 -35.10 21.38 -12.81
N ASP A 39 -36.34 20.99 -13.12
CA ASP A 39 -37.52 21.13 -12.28
C ASP A 39 -37.22 20.69 -10.83
N LEU A 40 -37.69 21.44 -9.84
CA LEU A 40 -37.38 21.20 -8.43
C LEU A 40 -37.82 19.80 -7.98
N GLU A 41 -38.96 19.33 -8.49
CA GLU A 41 -39.45 17.97 -8.25
C GLU A 41 -38.50 16.91 -8.81
N ALA A 42 -37.98 17.10 -10.03
CA ALA A 42 -36.98 16.18 -10.59
C ALA A 42 -35.68 16.15 -9.76
N ARG A 43 -35.29 17.27 -9.14
CA ARG A 43 -34.13 17.33 -8.22
C ARG A 43 -34.43 16.63 -6.88
N ILE A 44 -35.64 16.80 -6.35
CA ILE A 44 -36.08 16.12 -5.12
C ILE A 44 -36.17 14.60 -5.35
N ASP A 45 -36.78 14.18 -6.45
CA ASP A 45 -36.85 12.76 -6.85
C ASP A 45 -35.46 12.15 -7.03
N ALA A 46 -34.53 12.88 -7.67
CA ALA A 46 -33.14 12.43 -7.80
C ALA A 46 -32.45 12.26 -6.44
N VAL A 47 -32.70 13.15 -5.47
CA VAL A 47 -32.16 13.04 -4.10
C VAL A 47 -32.79 11.86 -3.36
N ILE A 48 -34.10 11.68 -3.46
CA ILE A 48 -34.82 10.55 -2.84
C ILE A 48 -34.35 9.22 -3.43
N GLU A 49 -34.17 9.14 -4.75
CA GLU A 49 -33.69 7.94 -5.43
C GLU A 49 -32.22 7.65 -5.12
N ALA A 50 -31.37 8.69 -5.04
CA ALA A 50 -30.00 8.54 -4.54
C ALA A 50 -29.97 7.97 -3.10
N GLY A 51 -30.92 8.38 -2.25
CA GLY A 51 -31.11 7.84 -0.91
C GLY A 51 -31.52 6.36 -0.88
N LYS A 52 -32.25 5.87 -1.89
CA LYS A 52 -32.60 4.44 -1.99
C LYS A 52 -31.42 3.57 -2.44
N ASN A 53 -30.50 4.15 -3.21
CA ASN A 53 -29.27 3.49 -3.69
C ASN A 53 -28.13 3.46 -2.64
N LEU A 54 -28.38 3.87 -1.40
CA LEU A 54 -27.40 3.88 -0.30
C LEU A 54 -26.95 2.49 0.18
N THR A 55 -27.48 1.39 -0.38
CA THR A 55 -26.96 0.04 -0.12
C THR A 55 -25.95 -0.37 -1.19
N PRO A 56 -24.64 -0.48 -0.88
CA PRO A 56 -23.68 -1.00 -1.84
C PRO A 56 -23.61 -2.52 -1.65
N SER A 57 -24.00 -3.27 -2.67
CA SER A 57 -23.72 -4.72 -2.74
C SER A 57 -23.45 -5.17 -4.17
N SER A 58 -22.97 -4.29 -5.04
CA SER A 58 -22.31 -4.75 -6.28
C SER A 58 -20.83 -4.98 -5.99
N PRO A 59 -20.23 -6.04 -6.53
CA PRO A 59 -18.78 -6.23 -6.45
C PRO A 59 -18.05 -5.04 -7.11
N PRO A 60 -16.82 -4.72 -6.67
CA PRO A 60 -16.03 -3.66 -7.28
C PRO A 60 -15.79 -3.96 -8.75
N LYS A 61 -15.73 -2.91 -9.57
CA LYS A 61 -15.52 -3.02 -11.02
C LYS A 61 -14.22 -2.38 -11.45
N ILE A 62 -13.73 -2.83 -12.59
CA ILE A 62 -12.61 -2.19 -13.28
C ILE A 62 -13.11 -0.87 -13.86
N GLN A 63 -12.49 0.21 -13.41
CA GLN A 63 -12.91 1.58 -13.70
C GLN A 63 -11.69 2.48 -13.93
N LYS A 64 -11.92 3.66 -14.51
CA LYS A 64 -10.93 4.72 -14.53
C LYS A 64 -10.86 5.37 -13.15
N PHE A 65 -9.67 5.70 -12.68
CA PHE A 65 -9.51 6.30 -11.37
C PHE A 65 -10.09 7.73 -11.34
N ILE A 66 -10.84 8.07 -10.29
CA ILE A 66 -11.63 9.31 -10.21
C ILE A 66 -10.75 10.54 -9.91
N PHE A 67 -11.12 11.63 -10.58
CA PHE A 67 -10.62 13.00 -10.67
C PHE A 67 -9.82 13.65 -9.52
N LEU A 68 -10.01 13.29 -8.23
CA LEU A 68 -9.47 14.06 -7.09
C LEU A 68 -7.93 14.16 -7.06
N LEU A 69 -7.21 13.26 -7.72
CA LEU A 69 -5.74 13.32 -7.85
C LEU A 69 -5.27 13.53 -9.30
N ARG A 70 -6.18 13.68 -10.27
CA ARG A 70 -5.85 13.71 -11.71
C ARG A 70 -5.37 15.08 -12.18
N ASP A 71 -5.71 16.16 -11.46
CA ASP A 71 -5.34 17.54 -11.82
C ASP A 71 -3.86 17.88 -11.58
N HIS A 72 -3.10 17.01 -10.92
CA HIS A 72 -1.66 17.16 -10.77
C HIS A 72 -0.95 16.36 -11.88
N LYS A 73 -0.28 17.06 -12.80
CA LYS A 73 0.35 16.47 -14.02
C LYS A 73 1.30 15.29 -13.74
N ASP A 74 1.83 15.21 -12.52
CA ASP A 74 2.72 14.13 -12.10
C ASP A 74 1.98 12.82 -11.78
N PHE A 75 0.68 12.87 -11.50
CA PHE A 75 -0.13 11.70 -11.12
C PHE A 75 -0.68 10.93 -12.33
N GLN A 76 -0.91 11.58 -13.47
CA GLN A 76 -1.36 10.89 -14.68
C GLN A 76 -0.36 9.81 -15.14
N LYS A 77 0.95 10.07 -14.97
CA LYS A 77 2.03 9.13 -15.28
C LYS A 77 2.04 7.89 -14.37
N LEU A 78 1.33 7.91 -13.24
CA LEU A 78 1.34 6.83 -12.24
C LEU A 78 0.33 5.73 -12.54
N TYR A 79 -0.68 6.03 -13.35
CA TYR A 79 -1.74 5.07 -13.73
C TYR A 79 -1.63 4.65 -15.20
N GLU A 80 -0.94 5.43 -16.03
CA GLU A 80 -0.75 5.12 -17.44
C GLU A 80 0.33 4.04 -17.65
N PRO A 81 0.08 3.00 -18.46
CA PRO A 81 1.07 1.98 -18.79
C PRO A 81 2.32 2.58 -19.43
N ARG A 82 3.46 1.94 -19.17
CA ARG A 82 4.78 2.34 -19.68
C ARG A 82 5.15 1.59 -20.96
N ALA A 83 4.76 0.33 -21.08
CA ALA A 83 5.14 -0.55 -22.18
C ALA A 83 3.96 -1.32 -22.78
N VAL A 84 3.03 -1.82 -21.97
CA VAL A 84 1.96 -2.72 -22.43
C VAL A 84 0.60 -2.32 -21.87
N SER A 85 -0.32 -1.97 -22.76
CA SER A 85 -1.75 -1.85 -22.42
C SER A 85 -2.36 -3.24 -22.24
N LEU A 86 -3.08 -3.43 -21.14
CA LEU A 86 -3.82 -4.61 -20.76
C LEU A 86 -5.24 -4.20 -20.41
N GLY A 87 -6.21 -4.78 -21.10
CA GLY A 87 -7.61 -4.41 -20.94
C GLY A 87 -8.01 -3.20 -21.77
N PRO A 88 -9.27 -2.78 -21.65
CA PRO A 88 -9.91 -1.83 -22.56
C PRO A 88 -9.50 -0.36 -22.38
N ILE A 89 -8.98 0.05 -21.21
CA ILE A 89 -8.82 1.48 -20.90
C ILE A 89 -7.77 2.17 -21.79
N HIS A 90 -6.63 1.52 -22.02
CA HIS A 90 -5.51 2.09 -22.80
C HIS A 90 -5.33 1.44 -24.18
N TYR A 91 -6.29 0.60 -24.58
CA TYR A 91 -6.20 -0.21 -25.80
C TYR A 91 -6.18 0.65 -27.07
N GLY A 92 -5.42 0.20 -28.07
CA GLY A 92 -5.33 0.87 -29.37
C GLY A 92 -4.42 2.10 -29.41
N SER A 93 -3.81 2.49 -28.29
CA SER A 93 -2.84 3.59 -28.27
C SER A 93 -1.55 3.23 -29.02
N GLU A 94 -1.15 4.12 -29.92
CA GLU A 94 0.08 4.05 -30.72
C GLU A 94 1.35 3.89 -29.86
N LYS A 95 1.31 4.38 -28.61
CA LYS A 95 2.39 4.26 -27.63
C LYS A 95 2.76 2.81 -27.30
N TYR A 96 1.81 1.87 -27.40
CA TYR A 96 1.97 0.49 -26.94
C TYR A 96 2.14 -0.53 -28.08
N LYS A 97 2.41 -0.09 -29.31
CA LYS A 97 2.57 -0.97 -30.48
C LYS A 97 3.55 -2.13 -30.27
N LEU A 98 4.66 -1.88 -29.59
CA LEU A 98 5.63 -2.93 -29.27
C LEU A 98 5.05 -3.91 -28.23
N GLY A 99 4.32 -3.42 -27.23
CA GLY A 99 3.60 -4.22 -26.26
C GLY A 99 2.56 -5.13 -26.91
N GLU A 100 1.78 -4.61 -27.87
CA GLU A 100 0.82 -5.41 -28.65
C GLU A 100 1.48 -6.58 -29.38
N LYS A 101 2.69 -6.37 -29.93
CA LYS A 101 3.47 -7.44 -30.55
C LYS A 101 3.89 -8.52 -29.53
N TYR A 102 4.30 -8.12 -28.32
CA TYR A 102 4.64 -9.08 -27.26
C TYR A 102 3.43 -9.83 -26.74
N LYS A 103 2.26 -9.19 -26.63
CA LYS A 103 1.01 -9.87 -26.26
C LYS A 103 0.69 -10.99 -27.25
N LEU A 104 0.69 -10.71 -28.55
CA LEU A 104 0.45 -11.73 -29.58
C LEU A 104 1.46 -12.89 -29.52
N MET A 105 2.74 -12.58 -29.25
CA MET A 105 3.77 -13.61 -29.06
C MET A 105 3.48 -14.50 -27.85
N LEU A 106 3.18 -13.90 -26.69
CA LEU A 106 2.85 -14.61 -25.46
C LEU A 106 1.55 -15.43 -25.60
N THR A 107 0.52 -14.87 -26.23
CA THR A 107 -0.72 -15.58 -26.55
C THR A 107 -0.42 -16.78 -27.46
N SER A 108 0.44 -16.62 -28.48
CA SER A 108 0.83 -17.71 -29.38
C SER A 108 1.50 -18.86 -28.63
N VAL A 109 2.35 -18.56 -27.64
CA VAL A 109 2.98 -19.57 -26.78
C VAL A 109 1.94 -20.26 -25.89
N PHE A 110 1.04 -19.49 -25.26
CA PHE A 110 -0.03 -20.02 -24.41
C PHE A 110 -0.91 -21.03 -25.15
N VAL A 111 -1.32 -20.69 -26.39
CA VAL A 111 -2.17 -21.54 -27.24
C VAL A 111 -1.38 -22.52 -28.10
N LYS A 112 -0.05 -22.61 -27.91
CA LYS A 112 0.87 -23.47 -28.67
C LYS A 112 0.75 -23.30 -30.19
N GLY A 113 0.41 -22.09 -30.65
CA GLY A 113 0.18 -21.78 -32.06
C GLY A 113 -1.07 -22.44 -32.68
N SER A 114 -1.94 -23.08 -31.90
CA SER A 114 -3.13 -23.77 -32.42
C SER A 114 -4.26 -22.79 -32.73
N LYS A 115 -4.66 -22.74 -34.00
CA LYS A 115 -5.84 -21.98 -34.45
C LYS A 115 -7.13 -22.54 -33.85
N GLU A 116 -7.20 -23.86 -33.72
CA GLU A 116 -8.35 -24.55 -33.12
C GLU A 116 -8.54 -24.12 -31.67
N MET A 117 -7.44 -24.04 -30.90
CA MET A 117 -7.47 -23.60 -29.51
C MET A 117 -7.88 -22.12 -29.40
N ILE A 118 -7.36 -21.24 -30.27
CA ILE A 118 -7.77 -19.83 -30.30
C ILE A 118 -9.28 -19.71 -30.56
N ASN A 119 -9.79 -20.42 -31.56
CA ASN A 119 -11.21 -20.40 -31.91
C ASN A 119 -12.10 -20.96 -30.79
N ASP A 120 -11.66 -22.01 -30.10
CA ASP A 120 -12.37 -22.59 -28.96
C ASP A 120 -12.44 -21.61 -27.77
N LEU A 121 -11.30 -21.01 -27.39
CA LEU A 121 -11.25 -20.00 -26.33
C LEU A 121 -12.10 -18.78 -26.67
N HIS A 122 -12.01 -18.29 -27.91
CA HIS A 122 -12.81 -17.17 -28.39
C HIS A 122 -14.30 -17.45 -28.25
N LYS A 123 -14.75 -18.64 -28.68
CA LYS A 123 -16.15 -19.07 -28.56
C LYS A 123 -16.59 -19.22 -27.10
N LYS A 124 -15.72 -19.74 -26.23
CA LYS A 124 -16.00 -19.88 -24.79
C LYS A 124 -16.16 -18.52 -24.10
N ILE A 125 -15.28 -17.56 -24.40
CA ILE A 125 -15.38 -16.18 -23.90
C ILE A 125 -16.63 -15.51 -24.45
N GLY A 126 -16.93 -15.64 -25.74
CA GLY A 126 -18.12 -15.06 -26.36
C GLY A 126 -19.44 -15.54 -25.73
N LYS A 127 -19.52 -16.81 -25.30
CA LYS A 127 -20.68 -17.32 -24.54
C LYS A 127 -20.85 -16.67 -23.17
N LYS A 128 -19.76 -16.16 -22.57
CA LYS A 128 -19.70 -15.60 -21.22
C LYS A 128 -19.45 -14.09 -21.21
N ILE A 129 -19.50 -13.42 -22.36
CA ILE A 129 -19.13 -12.01 -22.49
C ILE A 129 -19.99 -11.09 -21.60
N LYS A 130 -21.27 -11.41 -21.40
CA LYS A 130 -22.17 -10.66 -20.52
C LYS A 130 -21.66 -10.63 -19.08
N GLU A 131 -21.24 -11.78 -18.55
CA GLU A 131 -20.66 -11.91 -17.21
C GLU A 131 -19.35 -11.12 -17.06
N LEU A 132 -18.56 -10.98 -18.14
CA LEU A 132 -17.31 -10.21 -18.12
C LEU A 132 -17.56 -8.71 -18.21
N LYS A 133 -18.56 -8.28 -18.98
CA LYS A 133 -18.95 -6.87 -19.07
C LYS A 133 -19.43 -6.32 -17.73
N GLU A 134 -20.06 -7.14 -16.89
CA GLU A 134 -20.47 -6.78 -15.53
C GLU A 134 -19.28 -6.50 -14.58
N CYS A 135 -18.06 -6.91 -14.94
CA CYS A 135 -16.84 -6.61 -14.17
C CYS A 135 -16.22 -5.25 -14.51
N PHE A 136 -16.77 -4.51 -15.49
CA PHE A 136 -16.27 -3.20 -15.89
C PHE A 136 -17.32 -2.12 -15.61
N GLU A 137 -16.86 -0.92 -15.30
CA GLU A 137 -17.73 0.25 -15.35
C GLU A 137 -18.17 0.54 -16.78
N LYS A 138 -19.40 1.06 -16.94
CA LYS A 138 -20.03 1.16 -18.26
C LYS A 138 -19.19 1.99 -19.24
N GLU A 139 -18.61 3.08 -18.76
CA GLU A 139 -17.75 3.99 -19.52
C GLU A 139 -16.44 3.35 -20.01
N VAL A 140 -15.95 2.30 -19.36
CA VAL A 140 -14.69 1.62 -19.72
C VAL A 140 -14.85 0.80 -20.99
N ILE A 141 -16.03 0.20 -21.18
CA ILE A 141 -16.36 -0.65 -22.32
C ILE A 141 -17.33 0.03 -23.30
N GLU A 142 -17.61 1.32 -23.10
CA GLU A 142 -18.45 2.09 -24.00
C GLU A 142 -17.80 2.18 -25.39
N GLY A 143 -18.59 1.92 -26.43
CA GLY A 143 -18.11 1.93 -27.82
C GLY A 143 -17.47 0.62 -28.31
N TYR A 144 -17.21 -0.35 -27.42
CA TYR A 144 -16.73 -1.67 -27.84
C TYR A 144 -17.84 -2.53 -28.45
N LYS A 145 -17.59 -3.10 -29.62
CA LYS A 145 -18.36 -4.24 -30.11
C LYS A 145 -17.96 -5.49 -29.34
N ASP A 146 -18.91 -6.40 -29.14
CA ASP A 146 -18.68 -7.64 -28.38
C ASP A 146 -17.52 -8.45 -28.95
N GLU A 147 -17.43 -8.60 -30.27
CA GLU A 147 -16.34 -9.32 -30.94
C GLU A 147 -14.97 -8.70 -30.68
N ASP A 148 -14.87 -7.37 -30.73
CA ASP A 148 -13.61 -6.66 -30.47
C ASP A 148 -13.19 -6.80 -29.00
N LEU A 149 -14.15 -6.71 -28.07
CA LEU A 149 -13.90 -6.91 -26.65
C LEU A 149 -13.51 -8.36 -26.33
N ILE A 150 -14.17 -9.35 -26.93
CA ILE A 150 -13.83 -10.77 -26.78
C ILE A 150 -12.38 -11.02 -27.22
N TRP A 151 -11.99 -10.50 -28.39
CA TRP A 151 -10.64 -10.65 -28.91
C TRP A 151 -9.60 -10.01 -27.99
N LEU A 152 -9.85 -8.78 -27.53
CA LEU A 152 -9.00 -8.07 -26.58
C LEU A 152 -8.80 -8.88 -25.29
N LEU A 153 -9.91 -9.34 -24.68
CA LEU A 153 -9.86 -10.11 -23.44
C LEU A 153 -9.12 -11.45 -23.62
N LEU A 154 -9.32 -12.13 -24.76
CA LEU A 154 -8.61 -13.37 -25.07
C LEU A 154 -7.10 -13.15 -25.16
N VAL A 155 -6.67 -12.18 -25.97
CA VAL A 155 -5.25 -11.92 -26.22
C VAL A 155 -4.57 -11.49 -24.92
N ASP A 156 -5.12 -10.50 -24.25
CA ASP A 156 -4.52 -9.93 -23.05
C ASP A 156 -4.53 -10.94 -21.89
N GLY A 157 -5.61 -11.70 -21.71
CA GLY A 157 -5.70 -12.72 -20.67
C GLY A 157 -4.70 -13.85 -20.85
N CYS A 158 -4.55 -14.37 -22.08
CA CYS A 158 -3.54 -15.38 -22.40
C CYS A 158 -2.12 -14.83 -22.25
N ALA A 159 -1.88 -13.59 -22.68
CA ALA A 159 -0.57 -12.95 -22.57
C ALA A 159 -0.16 -12.76 -21.11
N ILE A 160 -1.08 -12.30 -20.25
CA ILE A 160 -0.85 -12.15 -18.80
C ILE A 160 -0.47 -13.50 -18.17
N LEU A 161 -1.26 -14.56 -18.43
CA LEU A 161 -0.98 -15.87 -17.85
C LEU A 161 0.36 -16.44 -18.31
N GLN A 162 0.69 -16.30 -19.59
CA GLN A 162 1.97 -16.76 -20.11
C GLN A 162 3.15 -15.94 -19.60
N TYR A 163 2.98 -14.62 -19.46
CA TYR A 163 4.01 -13.75 -18.88
C TYR A 163 4.30 -14.17 -17.45
N ILE A 164 3.27 -14.38 -16.63
CA ILE A 164 3.40 -14.79 -15.23
C ILE A 164 4.06 -16.19 -15.16
N ASP A 165 3.66 -17.13 -16.01
CA ASP A 165 4.32 -18.46 -16.10
C ASP A 165 5.81 -18.32 -16.45
N CYS A 166 6.17 -17.45 -17.40
CA CYS A 166 7.57 -17.20 -17.74
C CYS A 166 8.35 -16.53 -16.60
N ALA A 167 7.74 -15.58 -15.89
CA ALA A 167 8.35 -14.92 -14.74
C ALA A 167 8.52 -15.86 -13.55
N ALA A 168 7.58 -16.78 -13.34
CA ALA A 168 7.60 -17.78 -12.28
C ALA A 168 8.54 -18.95 -12.57
N ASN A 169 8.84 -19.25 -13.84
CA ASN A 169 9.64 -20.43 -14.21
C ASN A 169 10.94 -20.08 -14.95
N ASN A 170 11.28 -18.79 -15.07
CA ASN A 170 12.52 -18.29 -15.66
C ASN A 170 12.67 -18.59 -17.16
N SER A 171 11.55 -18.76 -17.87
CA SER A 171 11.56 -19.21 -19.27
C SER A 171 11.52 -18.05 -20.28
N PHE A 172 11.80 -16.82 -19.87
CA PHE A 172 11.84 -15.67 -20.80
C PHE A 172 12.96 -15.77 -21.86
N GLU A 173 14.06 -16.46 -21.55
CA GLU A 173 15.17 -16.66 -22.49
C GLU A 173 14.72 -17.42 -23.75
N GLU A 174 13.75 -18.32 -23.60
CA GLU A 174 13.17 -19.10 -24.70
C GLU A 174 12.40 -18.21 -25.69
N LEU A 175 11.90 -17.05 -25.23
CA LEU A 175 11.08 -16.13 -26.02
C LEU A 175 11.90 -15.04 -26.73
N LYS A 176 13.22 -14.97 -26.51
CA LYS A 176 14.12 -13.94 -27.08
C LYS A 176 13.63 -12.50 -26.84
N ILE A 177 12.89 -12.27 -25.75
CA ILE A 177 12.42 -10.94 -25.36
C ILE A 177 13.56 -10.24 -24.62
N LYS A 178 13.86 -8.99 -24.99
CA LYS A 178 14.88 -8.21 -24.30
C LYS A 178 14.46 -7.97 -22.84
N PRO A 179 15.37 -8.15 -21.87
CA PRO A 179 15.08 -7.92 -20.45
C PRO A 179 14.43 -6.56 -20.17
N ASP A 180 14.92 -5.48 -20.78
CA ASP A 180 14.40 -4.13 -20.56
C ASP A 180 12.91 -3.99 -20.94
N SER A 181 12.45 -4.74 -21.94
CA SER A 181 11.03 -4.78 -22.33
C SER A 181 10.15 -5.48 -21.28
N LEU A 182 10.71 -6.40 -20.49
CA LEU A 182 10.00 -7.16 -19.46
C LEU A 182 9.85 -6.37 -18.16
N ALA A 183 10.85 -5.56 -17.79
CA ALA A 183 10.83 -4.77 -16.55
C ALA A 183 9.61 -3.85 -16.45
N PHE A 184 9.25 -3.17 -17.54
CA PHE A 184 8.06 -2.31 -17.56
C PHE A 184 6.75 -3.09 -17.57
N THR A 185 6.74 -4.29 -18.17
CA THR A 185 5.55 -5.15 -18.21
C THR A 185 5.13 -5.60 -16.81
N GLN A 186 6.10 -5.82 -15.91
CA GLN A 186 5.81 -6.14 -14.50
C GLN A 186 5.11 -5.00 -13.76
N GLN A 187 5.53 -3.76 -13.97
CA GLN A 187 4.86 -2.61 -13.36
C GLN A 187 3.45 -2.45 -13.94
N ASP A 188 3.32 -2.57 -15.27
CA ASP A 188 2.06 -2.39 -15.99
C ASP A 188 0.98 -3.41 -15.58
N LEU A 189 1.35 -4.63 -15.16
CA LEU A 189 0.43 -5.67 -14.67
C LEU A 189 -0.38 -5.26 -13.43
N PHE A 190 0.12 -4.32 -12.62
CA PHE A 190 -0.47 -3.94 -11.34
C PHE A 190 -0.92 -2.46 -11.33
N LEU A 191 -1.03 -1.83 -12.49
CA LEU A 191 -1.67 -0.52 -12.59
C LEU A 191 -3.20 -0.67 -12.51
N LEU A 192 -3.86 0.19 -11.72
CA LEU A 192 -5.30 0.15 -11.50
C LEU A 192 -6.10 0.26 -12.81
N GLU A 193 -5.65 1.14 -13.72
CA GLU A 193 -6.28 1.36 -15.03
C GLU A 193 -5.84 0.34 -16.10
N ASN A 194 -5.04 -0.67 -15.74
CA ASN A 194 -4.48 -1.66 -16.67
C ASN A 194 -4.80 -3.11 -16.25
N GLN A 195 -6.06 -3.35 -15.87
CA GLN A 195 -6.52 -4.61 -15.30
C GLN A 195 -7.48 -5.38 -16.21
N LEU A 196 -7.51 -6.70 -16.01
CA LEU A 196 -8.54 -7.61 -16.50
C LEU A 196 -9.28 -8.27 -15.33
N PRO A 197 -10.54 -8.71 -15.52
CA PRO A 197 -11.25 -9.47 -14.52
C PRO A 197 -10.49 -10.75 -14.18
N TYR A 198 -10.17 -10.99 -12.91
CA TYR A 198 -9.48 -12.21 -12.51
C TYR A 198 -10.30 -13.46 -12.85
N ARG A 199 -11.64 -13.33 -12.87
CA ARG A 199 -12.57 -14.36 -13.35
C ARG A 199 -12.23 -14.85 -14.77
N LEU A 200 -11.84 -13.96 -15.68
CA LEU A 200 -11.38 -14.33 -17.02
C LEU A 200 -10.11 -15.18 -16.94
N LEU A 201 -9.13 -14.75 -16.13
CA LEU A 201 -7.88 -15.49 -15.93
C LEU A 201 -8.16 -16.87 -15.34
N ASN A 202 -9.08 -16.96 -14.37
CA ASN A 202 -9.51 -18.21 -13.77
C ASN A 202 -10.08 -19.18 -14.82
N TRP A 203 -10.96 -18.69 -15.70
CA TRP A 203 -11.51 -19.50 -16.79
C TRP A 203 -10.44 -19.95 -17.79
N LEU A 204 -9.56 -19.05 -18.22
CA LEU A 204 -8.46 -19.38 -19.14
C LEU A 204 -7.53 -20.45 -18.54
N MET A 205 -7.25 -20.38 -17.24
CA MET A 205 -6.49 -21.43 -16.54
C MET A 205 -7.24 -22.76 -16.53
N THR A 206 -8.53 -22.77 -16.15
CA THR A 206 -9.35 -24.00 -16.11
C THR A 206 -9.56 -24.63 -17.49
N TRP A 207 -9.56 -23.83 -18.57
CA TRP A 207 -9.65 -24.35 -19.93
C TRP A 207 -8.30 -24.77 -20.51
N SER A 208 -7.19 -24.50 -19.81
CA SER A 208 -5.85 -24.91 -20.20
C SER A 208 -5.53 -26.29 -19.67
N ALA A 209 -4.78 -27.08 -20.46
CA ALA A 209 -4.23 -28.36 -20.00
C ALA A 209 -3.21 -28.19 -18.84
N ASN A 210 -2.73 -26.96 -18.61
CA ASN A 210 -1.74 -26.63 -17.59
C ASN A 210 -2.34 -25.90 -16.37
N GLU A 211 -3.63 -26.10 -16.06
CA GLU A 211 -4.33 -25.37 -14.97
C GLU A 211 -3.51 -25.29 -13.67
N CYS A 212 -3.08 -26.42 -13.12
CA CYS A 212 -2.33 -26.46 -11.86
C CYS A 212 -1.03 -25.66 -11.93
N LYS A 213 -0.29 -25.77 -13.04
CA LYS A 213 0.98 -25.06 -13.25
C LYS A 213 0.76 -23.55 -13.32
N LEU A 214 -0.29 -23.11 -14.00
CA LEU A 214 -0.61 -21.68 -14.13
C LEU A 214 -1.01 -21.08 -12.78
N ARG A 215 -1.83 -21.78 -12.00
CA ARG A 215 -2.19 -21.35 -10.64
C ARG A 215 -0.96 -21.23 -9.74
N GLU A 216 -0.08 -22.24 -9.77
CA GLU A 216 1.17 -22.22 -9.03
C GLU A 216 2.11 -21.08 -9.46
N SER A 217 2.13 -20.77 -10.76
CA SER A 217 2.91 -19.66 -11.29
C SER A 217 2.39 -18.31 -10.79
N ILE A 218 1.07 -18.12 -10.75
CA ILE A 218 0.46 -16.91 -10.15
C ILE A 218 0.82 -16.81 -8.67
N ASP A 219 0.64 -17.89 -7.90
CA ASP A 219 0.95 -17.87 -6.47
C ASP A 219 2.42 -17.52 -6.23
N THR A 220 3.34 -18.17 -6.96
CA THR A 220 4.77 -17.93 -6.87
C THR A 220 5.13 -16.49 -7.23
N TYR A 221 4.57 -15.98 -8.33
CA TYR A 221 4.81 -14.63 -8.80
C TYR A 221 4.32 -13.59 -7.78
N ILE A 222 3.08 -13.70 -7.30
CA ILE A 222 2.52 -12.78 -6.29
C ILE A 222 3.28 -12.86 -4.96
N ASN A 223 3.70 -14.07 -4.54
CA ASN A 223 4.50 -14.25 -3.32
C ASN A 223 5.85 -13.54 -3.39
N ASN A 224 6.50 -13.59 -4.54
CA ASN A 224 7.79 -12.92 -4.74
C ASN A 224 7.67 -11.40 -4.75
N LEU A 225 6.50 -10.86 -5.11
CA LEU A 225 6.20 -9.44 -5.00
C LEU A 225 5.86 -9.00 -3.57
N ALA A 226 5.32 -9.91 -2.75
CA ALA A 226 4.82 -9.62 -1.42
C ALA A 226 5.82 -9.89 -0.28
N THR A 227 6.82 -10.76 -0.49
CA THR A 227 7.77 -11.18 0.54
C THR A 227 9.12 -10.50 0.40
N VAL A 228 9.89 -10.44 1.50
CA VAL A 228 11.31 -10.05 1.50
C VAL A 228 12.11 -11.19 2.15
N PRO A 229 13.15 -11.72 1.49
CA PRO A 229 13.90 -12.87 2.01
C PRO A 229 14.60 -12.56 3.34
N PRO A 230 14.89 -13.58 4.15
CA PRO A 230 15.63 -13.44 5.40
C PRO A 230 17.07 -12.94 5.18
N PRO A 231 17.70 -12.37 6.23
CA PRO A 231 19.03 -11.74 6.13
C PRO A 231 20.16 -12.65 5.60
N ASP A 232 20.08 -13.96 5.78
CA ASP A 232 21.16 -14.87 5.39
C ASP A 232 21.27 -15.08 3.87
N ASP A 233 20.28 -14.60 3.11
CA ASP A 233 20.13 -14.78 1.65
C ASP A 233 20.36 -13.47 0.85
N GLN A 234 20.99 -12.48 1.49
CA GLN A 234 21.12 -11.10 0.98
C GLN A 234 22.06 -10.91 -0.23
N SER A 235 22.89 -11.90 -0.57
CA SER A 235 23.83 -11.80 -1.71
C SER A 235 23.13 -11.71 -3.08
N ALA A 236 21.85 -12.09 -3.15
CA ALA A 236 21.04 -12.07 -4.36
C ALA A 236 20.36 -10.71 -4.67
N ILE A 237 20.34 -9.77 -3.71
CA ILE A 237 19.60 -8.49 -3.83
C ILE A 237 20.38 -7.43 -4.63
N PHE A 238 21.71 -7.50 -4.67
CA PHE A 238 22.58 -6.36 -5.04
C PHE A 238 23.18 -6.37 -6.46
N SER A 239 22.65 -7.10 -7.44
CA SER A 239 23.19 -7.02 -8.81
C SER A 239 22.08 -6.82 -9.85
N TRP A 240 22.46 -6.33 -11.04
CA TRP A 240 21.65 -6.13 -12.28
C TRP A 240 20.75 -7.32 -12.68
N LYS A 241 20.89 -8.40 -11.93
CA LYS A 241 20.08 -9.58 -11.84
C LYS A 241 18.65 -9.38 -11.34
N TRP A 242 17.99 -8.23 -11.23
CA TRP A 242 16.62 -8.19 -10.68
C TRP A 242 15.61 -9.05 -11.49
N LEU A 243 15.61 -8.97 -12.82
CA LEU A 243 14.83 -9.92 -13.63
C LEU A 243 15.26 -11.37 -13.39
N SER A 244 16.56 -11.62 -13.21
CA SER A 244 17.06 -12.94 -12.78
C SER A 244 16.91 -13.23 -11.27
N SER A 245 16.45 -12.29 -10.43
CA SER A 245 16.33 -12.39 -8.97
C SER A 245 14.88 -12.64 -8.60
N LEU A 246 13.90 -12.09 -9.33
CA LEU A 246 12.60 -12.74 -9.44
C LEU A 246 12.79 -14.14 -10.00
N SER A 247 13.61 -14.30 -11.04
CA SER A 247 13.83 -15.64 -11.60
C SER A 247 14.44 -16.63 -10.58
N TRP A 248 15.47 -16.23 -9.85
CA TRP A 248 16.09 -17.04 -8.80
C TRP A 248 15.19 -17.19 -7.55
N ARG A 249 14.39 -16.18 -7.19
CA ARG A 249 13.39 -16.28 -6.10
C ARG A 249 12.26 -17.24 -6.44
N CYS A 250 11.84 -17.30 -7.69
CA CYS A 250 10.86 -18.27 -8.15
C CYS A 250 11.39 -19.70 -8.08
N SER A 251 12.67 -19.94 -8.40
CA SER A 251 13.28 -21.27 -8.26
C SER A 251 13.44 -21.71 -6.78
N GLN A 252 13.85 -20.79 -5.89
CA GLN A 252 13.97 -21.08 -4.44
C GLN A 252 12.61 -21.36 -3.77
N TYR A 253 11.52 -20.70 -4.20
CA TYR A 253 10.18 -20.96 -3.67
C TYR A 253 9.63 -22.31 -4.15
N ALA A 254 9.86 -22.67 -5.43
CA ALA A 254 9.43 -23.95 -6.00
C ALA A 254 10.12 -25.16 -5.34
N GLU A 255 11.38 -25.04 -4.92
CA GLU A 255 12.09 -26.10 -4.19
C GLU A 255 11.57 -26.27 -2.75
N ASN A 256 11.28 -25.18 -2.04
CA ASN A 256 10.80 -25.22 -0.65
C ASN A 256 9.34 -25.69 -0.50
N LYS A 257 8.52 -25.61 -1.55
CA LYS A 257 7.10 -26.03 -1.52
C LYS A 257 6.92 -27.55 -1.61
N LYS A 258 7.95 -28.30 -2.01
CA LYS A 258 7.91 -29.78 -2.05
C LYS A 258 7.79 -30.44 -0.67
N GLU A 259 8.00 -29.71 0.43
CA GLU A 259 7.84 -30.22 1.79
C GLU A 259 6.53 -29.81 2.50
N GLU A 260 5.73 -28.89 1.95
CA GLU A 260 4.61 -28.28 2.67
C GLU A 260 3.22 -28.57 2.08
N SER A 261 3.10 -29.58 1.21
CA SER A 261 1.81 -29.97 0.62
C SER A 261 1.08 -31.04 1.44
N LEU A 262 0.58 -30.71 2.63
CA LEU A 262 -0.59 -31.41 3.20
C LEU A 262 -1.17 -30.67 4.41
N GLN A 263 -1.81 -29.51 4.22
CA GLN A 263 -2.92 -29.00 5.06
C GLN A 263 -3.32 -27.56 4.66
N SER A 264 -4.33 -27.42 3.81
CA SER A 264 -5.29 -26.31 3.92
C SER A 264 -6.52 -26.58 3.05
N LYS A 265 -7.58 -27.09 3.67
CA LYS A 265 -8.92 -27.07 3.09
C LYS A 265 -9.60 -25.74 3.44
N ALA A 266 -9.62 -24.85 2.46
CA ALA A 266 -10.62 -23.85 2.09
C ALA A 266 -11.53 -23.25 3.19
N LYS A 267 -11.22 -22.00 3.57
CA LYS A 267 -12.27 -20.96 3.69
C LYS A 267 -12.55 -20.49 2.26
N ARG A 268 -13.82 -20.41 1.83
CA ARG A 268 -14.15 -19.82 0.52
C ARG A 268 -13.85 -18.32 0.58
N GLN A 269 -12.64 -17.96 0.17
CA GLN A 269 -12.32 -16.59 -0.20
C GLN A 269 -12.96 -16.37 -1.57
N GLU A 270 -13.75 -15.33 -1.71
CA GLU A 270 -14.26 -14.93 -3.02
C GLU A 270 -13.07 -14.69 -3.97
N ASP A 271 -13.23 -15.05 -5.23
CA ASP A 271 -12.19 -14.82 -6.24
C ASP A 271 -11.84 -13.32 -6.25
N PRO A 272 -10.56 -12.94 -6.34
CA PRO A 272 -10.15 -11.55 -6.49
C PRO A 272 -10.87 -10.87 -7.65
N VAL A 273 -11.03 -9.55 -7.59
CA VAL A 273 -11.63 -8.79 -8.70
C VAL A 273 -10.70 -8.78 -9.92
N HIS A 274 -9.41 -8.52 -9.70
CA HIS A 274 -8.34 -8.46 -10.69
C HIS A 274 -6.97 -8.75 -10.03
N LEU A 275 -5.86 -8.70 -10.79
CA LEU A 275 -4.52 -9.03 -10.27
C LEU A 275 -4.03 -8.07 -9.17
N LEU A 276 -4.32 -6.78 -9.30
CA LEU A 276 -3.99 -5.80 -8.25
C LEU A 276 -4.70 -6.10 -6.92
N ASP A 277 -5.94 -6.59 -6.95
CA ASP A 277 -6.69 -7.01 -5.75
C ASP A 277 -6.10 -8.29 -5.14
N LEU A 278 -5.66 -9.23 -5.97
CA LEU A 278 -4.93 -10.42 -5.51
C LEU A 278 -3.62 -10.04 -4.82
N LEU A 279 -2.84 -9.11 -5.40
CA LEU A 279 -1.61 -8.61 -4.79
C LEU A 279 -1.89 -7.90 -3.46
N ARG A 280 -2.88 -7.00 -3.43
CA ARG A 280 -3.32 -6.31 -2.21
C ARG A 280 -3.66 -7.30 -1.11
N THR A 281 -4.49 -8.29 -1.44
CA THR A 281 -4.90 -9.35 -0.52
C THR A 281 -3.66 -10.06 0.01
N ARG A 282 -2.73 -10.47 -0.84
CA ARG A 282 -1.52 -11.17 -0.39
C ARG A 282 -0.61 -10.32 0.49
N LEU A 283 -0.47 -9.03 0.22
CA LEU A 283 0.31 -8.10 1.04
C LEU A 283 -0.27 -7.89 2.44
N LEU A 284 -1.60 -8.06 2.59
CA LEU A 284 -2.33 -7.81 3.83
C LEU A 284 -2.71 -9.09 4.59
N ASP A 285 -2.80 -10.22 3.91
CA ASP A 285 -3.36 -11.44 4.48
C ASP A 285 -2.37 -12.12 5.41
N ASN A 286 -2.90 -12.47 6.57
CA ASN A 286 -2.34 -13.43 7.50
C ASN A 286 -3.45 -14.46 7.64
N HIS A 287 -3.26 -15.69 7.16
CA HIS A 287 -4.22 -16.81 7.28
C HIS A 287 -4.68 -17.10 8.74
N GLN A 288 -4.16 -16.36 9.72
CA GLN A 288 -4.54 -16.36 11.12
C GLN A 288 -5.16 -15.02 11.54
N ARG A 289 -6.39 -14.74 11.09
CA ARG A 289 -7.24 -13.77 11.79
C ARG A 289 -7.76 -14.45 13.08
N ARG A 290 -6.96 -14.38 14.15
CA ARG A 290 -7.49 -14.50 15.52
C ARG A 290 -8.24 -13.19 15.77
N ASN A 291 -9.55 -13.29 15.98
CA ASN A 291 -10.38 -12.19 16.47
C ASN A 291 -9.92 -11.81 17.88
N ASN A 292 -8.85 -11.02 17.98
CA ASN A 292 -8.57 -10.24 19.18
C ASN A 292 -8.97 -8.79 18.89
N SER A 293 -10.24 -8.60 18.56
CA SER A 293 -10.88 -7.31 18.77
C SER A 293 -11.19 -7.19 20.27
N GLU A 294 -10.16 -6.96 21.09
CA GLU A 294 -10.40 -6.33 22.39
C GLU A 294 -10.82 -4.89 22.08
N LYS A 295 -12.13 -4.70 21.94
CA LYS A 295 -12.74 -3.37 21.90
C LYS A 295 -12.48 -2.70 23.25
N SER A 296 -11.38 -1.96 23.35
CA SER A 296 -11.23 -0.99 24.43
C SER A 296 -12.15 0.20 24.13
N ASN A 297 -13.07 0.49 25.04
CA ASN A 297 -14.00 1.62 24.97
C ASN A 297 -13.31 2.97 25.30
N GLU A 298 -11.98 3.04 25.25
CA GLU A 298 -11.26 4.29 25.48
C GLU A 298 -11.28 5.12 24.20
N LYS A 299 -11.77 6.36 24.29
CA LYS A 299 -11.63 7.35 23.22
C LYS A 299 -10.14 7.49 22.90
N VAL A 300 -9.71 6.87 21.81
CA VAL A 300 -8.32 6.91 21.35
C VAL A 300 -7.97 8.35 21.03
N GLN A 301 -7.09 8.97 21.82
CA GLN A 301 -6.42 10.20 21.43
C GLN A 301 -5.54 9.86 20.22
N THR A 302 -5.93 10.36 19.05
CA THR A 302 -5.18 10.21 17.78
C THR A 302 -3.90 11.05 17.75
N TRP A 303 -3.66 11.86 18.77
CA TRP A 303 -2.53 12.79 18.84
C TRP A 303 -1.27 12.06 19.29
N GLN A 304 -0.32 11.96 18.37
CA GLN A 304 1.00 11.43 18.64
C GLN A 304 1.98 12.58 18.86
N SER A 305 2.78 12.49 19.91
CA SER A 305 3.80 13.49 20.21
C SER A 305 5.18 13.15 19.66
N TYR A 306 5.39 11.89 19.26
CA TYR A 306 6.60 11.42 18.61
C TYR A 306 6.50 11.65 17.10
N ARG A 307 7.62 11.88 16.42
CA ARG A 307 7.64 12.24 14.99
C ARG A 307 8.27 11.20 14.07
N ASN A 308 9.42 10.63 14.44
CA ASN A 308 10.18 9.73 13.56
C ASN A 308 10.97 8.67 14.34
N VAL A 309 11.65 7.79 13.62
CA VAL A 309 12.45 6.69 14.20
C VAL A 309 13.59 7.19 15.08
N GLN A 310 14.20 8.33 14.78
CA GLN A 310 15.22 8.93 15.65
C GLN A 310 14.66 9.34 17.01
N GLU A 311 13.51 10.01 17.06
CA GLU A 311 12.85 10.36 18.32
C GLU A 311 12.45 9.11 19.12
N LEU A 312 11.95 8.07 18.43
CA LEU A 312 11.66 6.80 19.08
C LEU A 312 12.91 6.17 19.69
N GLN A 313 14.04 6.16 18.99
CA GLN A 313 15.28 5.62 19.54
C GLN A 313 15.82 6.45 20.70
N ALA A 314 15.80 7.79 20.60
CA ALA A 314 16.10 8.68 21.72
C ALA A 314 15.17 8.41 22.92
N ALA A 315 13.95 7.94 22.63
CA ALA A 315 12.98 7.56 23.63
C ALA A 315 13.21 6.18 24.29
N GLY A 316 14.25 5.44 23.89
CA GLY A 316 14.50 4.06 24.33
C GLY A 316 13.67 3.00 23.58
N ILE A 317 13.01 3.39 22.49
CA ILE A 317 12.23 2.51 21.62
C ILE A 317 13.11 2.04 20.45
N HIS A 318 13.36 0.75 20.40
CA HIS A 318 14.14 0.10 19.36
C HIS A 318 13.23 -0.38 18.25
N VAL A 319 13.65 -0.19 16.99
CA VAL A 319 12.96 -0.74 15.83
C VAL A 319 13.61 -2.06 15.44
N GLU A 320 12.80 -3.11 15.30
CA GLU A 320 13.27 -4.47 15.03
C GLU A 320 12.49 -5.13 13.89
N ARG A 321 13.17 -6.01 13.16
CA ARG A 321 12.53 -6.81 12.10
C ARG A 321 11.71 -7.95 12.70
N THR A 322 10.49 -8.14 12.19
CA THR A 322 9.70 -9.35 12.49
C THR A 322 10.42 -10.63 12.06
N LYS A 323 10.34 -11.66 12.90
CA LYS A 323 10.95 -12.98 12.64
C LYS A 323 9.97 -13.98 12.02
N LYS A 324 8.75 -13.56 11.70
CA LYS A 324 7.74 -14.42 11.06
C LYS A 324 8.18 -14.78 9.64
N LYS A 325 8.18 -16.08 9.31
CA LYS A 325 8.57 -16.61 7.98
C LYS A 325 7.70 -16.07 6.85
N ASN A 326 6.40 -15.88 7.11
CA ASN A 326 5.41 -15.35 6.17
C ASN A 326 4.85 -14.02 6.68
N SER A 327 5.72 -13.04 6.94
CA SER A 327 5.27 -11.73 7.41
C SER A 327 4.50 -10.98 6.34
N CYS A 328 3.37 -10.38 6.69
CA CYS A 328 2.62 -9.45 5.83
C CYS A 328 2.79 -8.00 6.31
N LEU A 329 2.30 -7.03 5.54
CA LEU A 329 2.44 -5.60 5.88
C LEU A 329 1.76 -5.23 7.21
N ARG A 330 0.79 -6.03 7.66
CA ARG A 330 0.10 -5.83 8.94
C ARG A 330 0.88 -6.33 10.15
N ASP A 331 2.00 -7.01 9.98
CA ASP A 331 2.79 -7.57 11.08
C ASP A 331 3.60 -6.51 11.82
N ILE A 332 2.91 -5.47 12.26
CA ILE A 332 3.40 -4.38 13.10
C ILE A 332 2.87 -4.59 14.50
N TYR A 333 3.77 -4.67 15.48
CA TYR A 333 3.38 -4.77 16.88
C TYR A 333 4.45 -4.15 17.78
N PHE A 334 4.02 -3.75 18.97
CA PHE A 334 4.89 -3.11 19.94
C PHE A 334 4.93 -3.92 21.24
N THR A 335 6.12 -4.05 21.81
CA THR A 335 6.35 -4.74 23.08
C THR A 335 7.17 -3.87 24.01
N THR A 336 6.86 -3.89 25.31
CA THR A 336 7.62 -3.16 26.33
C THR A 336 8.12 -4.10 27.42
N PRO A 337 9.21 -4.84 27.19
CA PRO A 337 9.91 -5.54 28.26
C PRO A 337 10.66 -4.52 29.14
N GLY A 338 10.14 -4.25 30.33
CA GLY A 338 10.76 -3.34 31.30
C GLY A 338 10.72 -1.87 30.86
N CYS A 339 11.87 -1.21 30.82
CA CYS A 339 12.00 0.20 30.43
C CYS A 339 12.29 0.40 28.94
N LEU A 340 12.46 -0.67 28.17
CA LEU A 340 12.75 -0.60 26.73
C LEU A 340 11.50 -0.87 25.92
N GLY A 341 11.30 -0.10 24.87
CA GLY A 341 10.28 -0.35 23.86
C GLY A 341 10.89 -1.08 22.67
N TYR A 342 10.13 -1.99 22.06
CA TYR A 342 10.49 -2.62 20.79
C TYR A 342 9.31 -2.52 19.84
N LEU A 343 9.52 -1.83 18.72
CA LEU A 343 8.60 -1.72 17.61
C LEU A 343 9.03 -2.71 16.52
N TRP A 344 8.22 -3.74 16.32
CA TRP A 344 8.47 -4.78 15.34
C TRP A 344 7.79 -4.43 14.03
N LEU A 345 8.55 -4.46 12.93
CA LEU A 345 8.09 -4.10 11.60
C LEU A 345 8.32 -5.25 10.59
N PRO A 346 7.43 -5.42 9.60
CA PRO A 346 7.66 -6.33 8.49
C PRO A 346 8.78 -5.79 7.59
N PRO A 347 9.66 -6.65 7.05
CA PRO A 347 10.69 -6.22 6.13
C PRO A 347 10.09 -5.73 4.80
N ILE A 348 10.70 -4.70 4.22
CA ILE A 348 10.30 -4.10 2.94
C ILE A 348 11.51 -3.83 2.03
N SER A 349 11.36 -4.09 0.73
CA SER A 349 12.29 -3.64 -0.31
C SER A 349 11.78 -2.37 -0.96
N VAL A 350 12.63 -1.34 -1.05
CA VAL A 350 12.33 -0.06 -1.68
C VAL A 350 13.12 0.05 -2.99
N GLU A 351 12.40 0.00 -4.09
CA GLU A 351 12.90 -0.04 -5.47
C GLU A 351 12.16 1.01 -6.31
N ASP A 352 12.58 1.23 -7.56
CA ASP A 352 11.93 2.15 -8.51
C ASP A 352 10.43 1.85 -8.71
N SER A 353 10.02 0.58 -8.55
CA SER A 353 8.63 0.14 -8.67
C SER A 353 7.80 0.35 -7.40
N THR A 354 8.41 0.68 -6.26
CA THR A 354 7.73 0.79 -4.96
C THR A 354 6.68 1.88 -4.96
N ARG A 355 7.02 3.08 -5.46
CA ARG A 355 6.10 4.21 -5.55
C ARG A 355 4.86 3.91 -6.42
N PRO A 356 5.01 3.54 -7.71
CA PRO A 356 3.83 3.25 -8.53
C PRO A 356 3.01 2.08 -7.99
N LYS A 357 3.66 1.04 -7.42
CA LYS A 357 2.95 -0.08 -6.79
C LYS A 357 2.03 0.36 -5.66
N PHE A 358 2.55 1.13 -4.69
CA PHE A 358 1.74 1.56 -3.55
C PHE A 358 0.69 2.59 -3.92
N LEU A 359 0.98 3.52 -4.82
CA LEU A 359 -0.03 4.50 -5.26
C LEU A 359 -1.20 3.85 -6.02
N ASN A 360 -0.94 2.80 -6.81
CA ASN A 360 -2.02 2.04 -7.46
C ASN A 360 -2.83 1.21 -6.45
N LEU A 361 -2.19 0.64 -5.43
CA LEU A 361 -2.88 -0.06 -4.33
C LEU A 361 -3.73 0.90 -3.49
N ILE A 362 -3.22 2.09 -3.16
CA ILE A 362 -3.94 3.14 -2.43
C ILE A 362 -5.11 3.64 -3.27
N ALA A 363 -4.88 3.94 -4.55
CA ALA A 363 -5.94 4.34 -5.48
C ALA A 363 -7.06 3.30 -5.54
N TYR A 364 -6.71 2.01 -5.57
CA TYR A 364 -7.71 0.94 -5.50
C TYR A 364 -8.50 0.98 -4.18
N GLU A 365 -7.84 1.18 -3.02
CA GLU A 365 -8.51 1.36 -1.73
C GLU A 365 -9.41 2.61 -1.66
N MET A 366 -9.16 3.62 -2.49
CA MET A 366 -9.96 4.85 -2.55
C MET A 366 -11.14 4.77 -3.51
N CYS A 367 -11.28 3.69 -4.28
CA CYS A 367 -12.44 3.47 -5.16
C CYS A 367 -13.74 3.38 -4.35
N LEU A 368 -14.77 4.13 -4.76
CA LEU A 368 -16.03 4.26 -4.01
C LEU A 368 -16.83 2.96 -3.91
N ASP A 369 -16.70 2.09 -4.90
CA ASP A 369 -17.34 0.77 -4.99
C ASP A 369 -16.54 -0.34 -4.28
N PHE A 370 -15.32 -0.04 -3.81
CA PHE A 370 -14.48 -1.01 -3.11
C PHE A 370 -14.57 -0.89 -1.59
N GLN A 371 -15.41 -1.73 -0.98
CA GLN A 371 -15.45 -1.87 0.47
C GLN A 371 -14.17 -2.54 0.97
N ASN A 372 -13.34 -1.76 1.67
CA ASN A 372 -12.09 -2.23 2.22
C ASN A 372 -11.80 -1.54 3.57
N ASP A 373 -10.76 -1.99 4.27
CA ASP A 373 -10.38 -1.45 5.57
C ASP A 373 -9.23 -0.44 5.52
N PHE A 374 -8.80 -0.02 4.33
CA PHE A 374 -7.66 0.87 4.06
C PHE A 374 -6.33 0.34 4.61
N GLY A 375 -6.14 -0.98 4.55
CA GLY A 375 -4.95 -1.65 5.07
C GLY A 375 -3.62 -1.18 4.48
N ILE A 376 -3.54 -0.98 3.16
CA ILE A 376 -2.31 -0.49 2.51
C ILE A 376 -2.08 0.98 2.86
N THR A 377 -3.11 1.81 2.74
CA THR A 377 -3.09 3.24 3.05
C THR A 377 -2.65 3.47 4.51
N SER A 378 -3.18 2.69 5.44
CA SER A 378 -2.82 2.75 6.86
C SER A 378 -1.38 2.30 7.12
N TYR A 379 -0.89 1.31 6.37
CA TYR A 379 0.51 0.87 6.47
C TYR A 379 1.48 1.95 6.00
N ILE A 380 1.20 2.57 4.85
CA ILE A 380 2.03 3.65 4.33
C ILE A 380 2.01 4.86 5.24
N SER A 381 0.84 5.28 5.73
CA SER A 381 0.74 6.35 6.75
C SER A 381 1.50 6.01 8.04
N PHE A 382 1.60 4.73 8.41
CA PHE A 382 2.42 4.33 9.55
C PHE A 382 3.92 4.48 9.26
N LEU A 383 4.40 4.05 8.09
CA LEU A 383 5.79 4.23 7.69
C LEU A 383 6.19 5.70 7.48
N ASP A 384 5.31 6.49 6.90
CA ASP A 384 5.47 7.94 6.74
C ASP A 384 5.68 8.62 8.11
N SER A 385 4.88 8.24 9.12
CA SER A 385 5.08 8.71 10.51
C SER A 385 6.34 8.17 11.22
N LEU A 386 7.17 7.38 10.54
CA LEU A 386 8.43 6.84 11.06
C LEU A 386 9.64 7.36 10.28
N ILE A 387 9.48 7.69 9.01
CA ILE A 387 10.56 7.99 8.07
C ILE A 387 10.38 9.42 7.60
N ASP A 388 11.10 10.36 8.19
CA ASP A 388 11.04 11.78 7.80
C ASP A 388 12.31 12.19 7.04
N GLU A 389 13.46 11.63 7.40
CA GLU A 389 14.77 11.99 6.83
C GLU A 389 15.70 10.78 6.60
N ALA A 390 16.79 10.99 5.87
CA ALA A 390 17.72 9.92 5.47
C ALA A 390 18.28 9.10 6.66
N ASN A 391 18.41 9.71 7.84
CA ASN A 391 18.87 9.01 9.03
C ASN A 391 17.85 7.96 9.53
N ASP A 392 16.55 8.23 9.42
CA ASP A 392 15.51 7.26 9.79
C ASP A 392 15.60 6.01 8.90
N VAL A 393 15.77 6.23 7.59
CA VAL A 393 15.99 5.15 6.61
C VAL A 393 17.23 4.35 6.96
N LYS A 394 18.34 5.02 7.27
CA LYS A 394 19.60 4.37 7.67
C LYS A 394 19.42 3.50 8.92
N MET A 395 18.58 3.91 9.87
CA MET A 395 18.26 3.13 11.07
C MET A 395 17.43 1.89 10.74
N LEU A 396 16.38 2.03 9.93
CA LEU A 396 15.57 0.90 9.48
C LEU A 396 16.37 -0.11 8.64
N ARG A 397 17.32 0.37 7.84
CA ARG A 397 18.28 -0.48 7.12
C ARG A 397 19.17 -1.28 8.07
N LYS A 398 19.75 -0.62 9.08
CA LYS A 398 20.58 -1.29 10.09
C LYS A 398 19.80 -2.34 10.88
N ALA A 399 18.51 -2.12 11.11
CA ALA A 399 17.61 -3.09 11.75
C ALA A 399 17.14 -4.22 10.80
N GLY A 400 17.54 -4.21 9.52
CA GLY A 400 17.14 -5.22 8.53
C GLY A 400 15.66 -5.18 8.16
N ILE A 401 15.00 -4.04 8.44
CA ILE A 401 13.58 -3.78 8.14
C ILE A 401 13.45 -3.22 6.73
N LEU A 402 14.35 -2.32 6.32
CA LEU A 402 14.30 -1.67 5.01
C LEU A 402 15.50 -2.06 4.16
N TYR A 403 15.24 -2.51 2.93
CA TYR A 403 16.25 -2.75 1.91
C TYR A 403 16.18 -1.63 0.86
N ASN A 404 17.23 -0.82 0.78
CA ASN A 404 17.29 0.31 -0.13
C ASN A 404 17.92 -0.12 -1.47
N CYS A 405 17.10 -0.19 -2.52
CA CYS A 405 17.49 -0.43 -3.89
C CYS A 405 17.27 0.81 -4.79
N LEU A 406 16.82 1.94 -4.22
CA LEU A 406 16.55 3.21 -4.90
C LEU A 406 17.81 4.08 -5.03
N GLY A 407 18.86 3.76 -4.27
CA GLY A 407 20.21 4.32 -4.39
C GLY A 407 20.66 5.12 -3.19
N SER A 408 19.89 6.12 -2.75
CA SER A 408 20.23 6.97 -1.59
C SER A 408 19.17 6.85 -0.48
N ASP A 409 19.58 6.99 0.78
CA ASP A 409 18.63 6.99 1.90
C ASP A 409 17.72 8.22 1.88
N GLN A 410 18.20 9.33 1.32
CA GLN A 410 17.42 10.55 1.12
C GLN A 410 16.25 10.34 0.15
N HIS A 411 16.50 9.72 -1.00
CA HIS A 411 15.44 9.42 -1.97
C HIS A 411 14.37 8.48 -1.40
N VAL A 412 14.74 7.58 -0.49
CA VAL A 412 13.77 6.70 0.19
C VAL A 412 12.90 7.49 1.16
N ALA A 413 13.47 8.43 1.92
CA ALA A 413 12.70 9.28 2.81
C ALA A 413 11.71 10.17 2.03
N GLU A 414 12.19 10.83 0.97
CA GLU A 414 11.36 11.62 0.05
C GLU A 414 10.23 10.78 -0.55
N LEU A 415 10.51 9.54 -0.96
CA LEU A 415 9.49 8.64 -1.48
C LEU A 415 8.36 8.40 -0.48
N PHE A 416 8.64 8.14 0.80
CA PHE A 416 7.59 7.88 1.79
C PHE A 416 6.84 9.16 2.17
N ASN A 417 7.54 10.28 2.37
CA ASN A 417 6.93 11.59 2.63
C ASN A 417 5.95 12.00 1.53
N GLU A 418 6.34 11.79 0.27
CA GLU A 418 5.50 12.15 -0.87
C GLU A 418 4.30 11.21 -1.05
N ILE A 419 4.44 9.91 -0.78
CA ILE A 419 3.29 8.98 -0.84
C ILE A 419 2.36 9.17 0.37
N GLY A 420 2.91 9.52 1.53
CA GLY A 420 2.18 9.76 2.78
C GLY A 420 1.33 11.04 2.77
N THR A 421 1.67 11.98 1.89
CA THR A 421 0.93 13.23 1.72
C THR A 421 -0.53 12.97 1.31
N ASP A 422 -1.46 13.64 1.97
CA ASP A 422 -2.91 13.59 1.70
C ASP A 422 -3.57 12.20 1.81
N LEU A 423 -2.92 11.23 2.48
CA LEU A 423 -3.54 9.94 2.77
C LEU A 423 -4.65 10.06 3.82
N VAL A 424 -5.71 9.28 3.63
CA VAL A 424 -6.80 9.11 4.61
C VAL A 424 -6.76 7.68 5.14
N PRO A 425 -5.87 7.37 6.11
CA PRO A 425 -5.75 6.03 6.66
C PRO A 425 -6.93 5.67 7.56
N ASN A 426 -7.14 4.37 7.77
CA ASN A 426 -8.04 3.90 8.82
C ASN A 426 -7.33 4.02 10.17
N SER A 427 -7.82 4.94 11.00
CA SER A 427 -7.24 5.24 12.32
C SER A 427 -7.20 4.03 13.25
N GLU A 428 -8.06 3.03 13.05
CA GLU A 428 -8.20 1.86 13.93
C GLU A 428 -7.15 0.76 13.69
N ILE A 429 -6.58 0.64 12.49
CA ILE A 429 -5.70 -0.51 12.15
C ILE A 429 -4.47 -0.56 13.04
N TYR A 430 -3.83 0.59 13.27
CA TYR A 430 -2.64 0.70 14.12
C TYR A 430 -2.89 1.53 15.37
N SER A 431 -4.15 1.84 15.72
CA SER A 431 -4.49 2.64 16.92
C SER A 431 -3.86 2.05 18.18
N TYR A 432 -3.96 0.73 18.36
CA TYR A 432 -3.38 0.05 19.52
C TYR A 432 -1.86 0.17 19.57
N VAL A 433 -1.16 -0.09 18.46
CA VAL A 433 0.30 0.03 18.38
C VAL A 433 0.73 1.47 18.68
N ARG A 434 0.07 2.44 18.03
CA ARG A 434 0.25 3.87 18.22
C ARG A 434 0.05 4.28 19.69
N LEU A 435 -0.99 3.76 20.36
CA LEU A 435 -1.25 3.99 21.78
C LEU A 435 -0.16 3.41 22.68
N GLN A 436 0.31 2.19 22.41
CA GLN A 436 1.37 1.59 23.22
C GLN A 436 2.70 2.34 23.08
N ILE A 437 3.05 2.75 21.84
CA ILE A 437 4.21 3.62 21.60
C ILE A 437 4.03 4.93 22.37
N GLN A 438 2.88 5.58 22.24
CA GLN A 438 2.61 6.86 22.89
C GLN A 438 2.64 6.77 24.41
N LYS A 439 2.13 5.66 24.98
CA LYS A 439 2.18 5.37 26.42
C LYS A 439 3.61 5.18 26.88
N HIS A 440 4.41 4.42 26.14
CA HIS A 440 5.84 4.24 26.44
C HIS A 440 6.59 5.57 26.36
N TYR A 441 6.38 6.32 25.28
CA TYR A 441 6.98 7.63 25.02
C TYR A 441 6.64 8.65 26.10
N LYS A 442 5.36 8.76 26.53
CA LYS A 442 4.96 9.65 27.63
C LYS A 442 5.44 9.18 29.01
N ASN A 443 5.52 7.86 29.21
CA ASN A 443 6.01 7.27 30.46
C ASN A 443 7.56 7.29 30.57
N GLN A 444 8.24 7.95 29.63
CA GLN A 444 9.65 8.33 29.71
C GLN A 444 9.99 9.31 30.84
N LEU A 445 9.02 9.69 31.66
CA LEU A 445 9.26 10.45 32.89
C LEU A 445 10.16 9.68 33.89
N MET A 446 10.27 8.35 33.78
CA MET A 446 11.38 7.60 34.40
C MET A 446 12.68 7.67 33.59
N THR A 447 12.60 7.65 32.25
CA THR A 447 13.76 7.75 31.34
C THR A 447 14.56 9.05 31.53
N CYS A 448 13.89 10.14 31.89
CA CYS A 448 14.53 11.41 32.26
C CYS A 448 15.05 11.45 33.72
N LEU A 449 14.41 10.75 34.66
CA LEU A 449 14.88 10.69 36.06
C LEU A 449 16.17 9.87 36.23
N ALA A 450 16.40 8.86 35.39
CA ALA A 450 17.63 8.08 35.36
C ALA A 450 18.81 8.82 34.70
N GLN A 451 18.57 9.59 33.64
CA GLN A 451 19.60 10.44 33.04
C GLN A 451 20.11 11.51 34.03
N VAL A 452 19.21 12.11 34.82
CA VAL A 452 19.55 13.03 35.93
C VAL A 452 20.37 12.36 37.03
N TYR A 453 20.09 11.09 37.36
CA TYR A 453 20.92 10.35 38.32
C TYR A 453 22.33 10.12 37.77
N HIS A 454 22.44 9.75 36.51
CA HIS A 454 23.72 9.46 35.87
C HIS A 454 24.59 10.72 35.74
N ASP A 455 24.06 11.84 35.24
CA ASP A 455 24.89 13.02 35.00
C ASP A 455 25.33 13.75 36.28
N HIS A 456 24.55 13.66 37.37
CA HIS A 456 24.81 14.36 38.65
C HIS A 456 25.33 13.48 39.80
N PHE A 457 25.17 12.15 39.76
CA PHE A 457 25.58 11.24 40.83
C PHE A 457 26.63 10.20 40.37
N ASN A 458 27.58 10.61 39.52
CA ASN A 458 28.61 9.74 38.92
C ASN A 458 29.70 9.21 39.87
N SER A 459 29.82 9.73 41.09
CA SER A 459 30.76 9.23 42.10
C SER A 459 30.05 8.86 43.40
N PRO A 460 30.42 7.75 44.08
CA PRO A 460 29.90 7.40 45.40
C PRO A 460 30.03 8.53 46.42
N TRP A 461 31.07 9.36 46.27
CA TRP A 461 31.32 10.53 47.12
C TRP A 461 30.37 11.69 46.84
N THR A 462 29.98 11.95 45.59
CA THR A 462 28.93 12.94 45.26
C THR A 462 27.57 12.52 45.81
N PHE A 463 27.28 11.21 45.77
CA PHE A 463 26.06 10.67 46.36
C PHE A 463 26.06 10.79 47.90
N LEU A 464 27.15 10.37 48.56
CA LEU A 464 27.31 10.53 50.01
C LEU A 464 27.39 12.00 50.45
N ALA A 465 28.01 12.89 49.66
CA ALA A 465 28.09 14.32 49.94
C ALA A 465 26.73 14.99 49.79
N PHE A 466 25.95 14.61 48.78
CA PHE A 466 24.57 15.09 48.61
C PHE A 466 23.69 14.68 49.81
N PHE A 467 23.72 13.40 50.19
CA PHE A 467 22.97 12.91 51.35
C PHE A 467 23.49 13.46 52.68
N GLY A 468 24.81 13.64 52.82
CA GLY A 468 25.44 14.26 53.98
C GLY A 468 25.05 15.74 54.13
N ALA A 469 25.04 16.49 53.04
CA ALA A 469 24.57 17.88 53.02
C ALA A 469 23.08 17.97 53.38
N LEU A 470 22.26 17.04 52.87
CA LEU A 470 20.84 16.97 53.19
C LEU A 470 20.60 16.68 54.68
N LEU A 471 21.35 15.74 55.26
CA LEU A 471 21.32 15.39 56.68
C LEU A 471 21.77 16.58 57.56
N ALA A 472 22.85 17.26 57.18
CA ALA A 472 23.36 18.42 57.92
C ALA A 472 22.33 19.57 57.93
N LEU A 473 21.69 19.84 56.80
CA LEU A 473 20.58 20.81 56.72
C LEU A 473 19.43 20.43 57.64
N ALA A 474 19.01 19.16 57.64
CA ALA A 474 17.95 18.68 58.53
C ALA A 474 18.31 18.85 60.01
N LEU A 475 19.55 18.53 60.41
CA LEU A 475 20.04 18.74 61.77
C LEU A 475 20.10 20.23 62.15
N THR A 476 20.48 21.09 61.21
CA THR A 476 20.52 22.55 61.43
C THR A 476 19.12 23.11 61.67
N VAL A 477 18.12 22.62 60.93
CA VAL A 477 16.71 22.97 61.14
C VAL A 477 16.23 22.53 62.52
N VAL A 478 16.56 21.30 62.94
CA VAL A 478 16.22 20.78 64.26
C VAL A 478 16.88 21.58 65.38
N GLN A 479 18.18 21.87 65.26
CA GLN A 479 18.92 22.71 66.22
C GLN A 479 18.33 24.12 66.33
N THR A 480 18.03 24.75 65.19
CA THR A 480 17.41 26.08 65.16
C THR A 480 16.03 26.07 65.82
N TRP A 481 15.24 25.03 65.57
CA TRP A 481 13.94 24.86 66.21
C TRP A 481 14.06 24.74 67.73
N TYR A 482 15.00 23.91 68.22
CA TYR A 482 15.26 23.82 69.66
C TYR A 482 15.80 25.13 70.24
N ALA A 483 16.68 25.85 69.53
CA ALA A 483 17.24 27.13 69.98
C ALA A 483 16.17 28.22 70.10
N VAL A 484 15.25 28.31 69.14
CA VAL A 484 14.10 29.23 69.17
C VAL A 484 13.09 28.85 70.25
N LYS A 485 12.89 27.56 70.51
CA LYS A 485 12.04 27.09 71.62
C LYS A 485 12.70 27.18 73.00
N SER A 486 14.03 27.33 73.05
CA SER A 486 14.85 27.35 74.27
C SER A 486 15.36 28.74 74.64
N THR A 487 14.97 29.80 73.92
CA THR A 487 15.04 31.14 74.51
C THR A 487 13.97 31.26 75.59
N PRO A 488 14.34 31.54 76.86
CA PRO A 488 13.41 31.77 77.96
C PRO A 488 12.57 33.04 77.78
#